data_AF-A0AB39P2S8-F1
#
_entry.id   AF-A0AB39P2S8-F1
#
_cell.length_a   1.000
_cell.length_b   1.000
_cell.length_c   1.000
_cell.angle_alpha   90.00
_cell.angle_beta   90.00
_cell.angle_gamma   90.00
#
_symmetry.space_group_name_H-M   'P 1'
#
loop_
_entity.id
_entity.type
_entity.pdbx_description
1 polymer ?
#
loop_
_entity_poly.entity_id
_entity_poly.type
_entity_poly.pdbx_seq_one_letter_code
_entity_poly.pdbx_strand_id
1 'polypeptide(L)'
;MNQPPRRPQAARQPVQDIAITPQERGTLLRAIAGIYRDMDSARLLLDNIGFPAGQVPGFTSPVNFWNEVFFQIDAGVPTTFRLMLETARQTYGTHPDLLELAERHGLVDATPEDEDEGAVAENAPETCHVIVRAENEEEREAALRILEQAGQQPREVWSTPHAVSYQVSATQPGPLRRDLERTDLGWTVVPPGRPDYLLNLLYVQGPDGRQWRITDAPAAQTVGNVAAQVVEQYGAGMDTSVPTVIDHEGPGGKRRRMNPDNTLDEEGVQDGDRMHVGFEATAGAVNPLERQDALYRVRNQIVDFAEQNPDFEVRVNSTTLPTEYELHFEHPGFGPPAGGGGGPVQVSRHAVLVQLGPDFPETAPYVFWETPIFHPNVFPNYECELYRAHPESRGAVCLGAIAESYVPSLDFGDVCRLLIDIAAYRNYGIEVESGPIDARGEFATHANYFDPIAARWAQSDEGRERIARIGGSPEHRATPRRGEYPNVIEPVEGP
;
A
#
# COMPACT_ATOMS: atom_id res chain seq x y z
N MET A 1 -52.57 -14.84 31.33
CA MET A 1 -51.89 -14.11 30.24
C MET A 1 -51.09 -15.13 29.45
N ASN A 2 -51.36 -15.28 28.16
CA ASN A 2 -50.68 -16.27 27.32
C ASN A 2 -49.32 -15.73 26.87
N GLN A 3 -48.25 -16.50 27.04
CA GLN A 3 -47.04 -16.29 26.25
C GLN A 3 -47.35 -16.63 24.78
N PRO A 4 -46.95 -15.81 23.80
CA PRO A 4 -47.04 -16.19 22.40
C PRO A 4 -46.05 -17.35 22.13
N PRO A 5 -46.39 -18.32 21.26
CA PRO A 5 -45.49 -19.41 20.93
C PRO A 5 -44.25 -18.88 20.21
N ARG A 6 -43.06 -19.37 20.60
CA ARG A 6 -41.85 -19.18 19.82
C ARG A 6 -42.11 -19.69 18.39
N ARG A 7 -41.94 -18.83 17.38
CA ARG A 7 -41.91 -19.28 15.99
C ARG A 7 -40.79 -20.34 15.87
N PRO A 8 -41.04 -21.50 15.24
CA PRO A 8 -39.96 -22.42 14.94
C PRO A 8 -38.94 -21.73 14.04
N GLN A 9 -37.65 -21.82 14.38
CA GLN A 9 -36.59 -21.52 13.42
C GLN A 9 -36.81 -22.43 12.20
N ALA A 10 -36.79 -21.83 11.01
CA ALA A 10 -36.81 -22.61 9.79
C ALA A 10 -35.59 -23.54 9.80
N ALA A 11 -35.82 -24.85 9.72
CA ALA A 11 -34.73 -25.80 9.55
C ALA A 11 -34.03 -25.47 8.23
N ARG A 12 -32.78 -24.99 8.33
CA ARG A 12 -31.91 -24.86 7.15
C ARG A 12 -31.88 -26.24 6.47
N GLN A 13 -32.19 -26.27 5.17
CA GLN A 13 -32.07 -27.50 4.40
C GLN A 13 -30.62 -28.00 4.50
N PRO A 14 -30.37 -29.31 4.60
CA PRO A 14 -29.01 -29.82 4.61
C PRO A 14 -28.34 -29.41 3.30
N VAL A 15 -27.29 -28.60 3.41
CA VAL A 15 -26.50 -28.16 2.25
C VAL A 15 -25.89 -29.41 1.63
N GLN A 16 -26.16 -29.65 0.34
CA GLN A 16 -25.59 -30.79 -0.36
C GLN A 16 -24.08 -30.63 -0.46
N ASP A 17 -23.33 -31.64 -0.01
CA ASP A 17 -21.87 -31.66 -0.10
C ASP A 17 -21.41 -31.73 -1.57
N ILE A 18 -20.17 -31.30 -1.80
CA ILE A 18 -19.50 -31.38 -3.08
C ILE A 18 -18.88 -32.75 -3.29
N ALA A 19 -18.97 -33.28 -4.52
CA ALA A 19 -18.39 -34.57 -4.88
C ALA A 19 -16.90 -34.40 -5.20
N ILE A 20 -16.05 -34.42 -4.18
CA ILE A 20 -14.61 -34.21 -4.33
C ILE A 20 -13.88 -35.45 -4.87
N THR A 21 -13.08 -35.30 -5.93
CA THR A 21 -12.24 -36.39 -6.46
C THR A 21 -10.99 -36.61 -5.60
N PRO A 22 -10.28 -37.76 -5.70
CA PRO A 22 -9.05 -37.98 -4.94
C PRO A 22 -7.94 -36.94 -5.19
N GLN A 23 -7.88 -36.36 -6.39
CA GLN A 23 -6.91 -35.31 -6.74
C GLN A 23 -7.27 -33.96 -6.09
N GLU A 24 -8.56 -33.60 -6.11
CA GLU A 24 -9.06 -32.40 -5.44
C GLU A 24 -8.95 -32.55 -3.92
N ARG A 25 -9.26 -33.72 -3.35
CA ARG A 25 -9.07 -34.03 -1.92
C ARG A 25 -7.61 -33.86 -1.52
N GLY A 26 -6.67 -34.33 -2.35
CA GLY A 26 -5.24 -34.12 -2.13
C GLY A 26 -4.81 -32.66 -2.23
N THR A 27 -5.54 -31.82 -2.95
CA THR A 27 -5.26 -30.39 -3.15
C THR A 27 -5.83 -29.57 -1.99
N LEU A 28 -7.10 -29.77 -1.64
CA LEU A 28 -7.72 -29.20 -0.43
C LEU A 28 -6.93 -29.57 0.83
N LEU A 29 -6.47 -30.84 0.95
CA LEU A 29 -5.66 -31.29 2.07
C LEU A 29 -4.34 -30.49 2.18
N ARG A 30 -3.67 -30.19 1.06
CA ARG A 30 -2.42 -29.39 1.08
C ARG A 30 -2.70 -27.94 1.45
N ALA A 31 -3.73 -27.32 0.86
CA ALA A 31 -4.13 -25.95 1.16
C ALA A 31 -4.48 -25.78 2.64
N ILE A 32 -5.43 -26.58 3.14
CA ILE A 32 -5.88 -26.53 4.53
C ILE A 32 -4.73 -26.85 5.51
N ALA A 33 -3.86 -27.82 5.21
CA ALA A 33 -2.71 -28.12 6.06
C ALA A 33 -1.57 -27.08 5.99
N GLY A 34 -1.51 -26.27 4.93
CA GLY A 34 -0.57 -25.16 4.78
C GLY A 34 -1.02 -23.92 5.55
N ILE A 35 -2.32 -23.62 5.48
CA ILE A 35 -2.97 -22.50 6.19
C ILE A 35 -3.08 -22.82 7.70
N TYR A 36 -3.77 -23.90 8.04
CA TYR A 36 -4.10 -24.27 9.42
C TYR A 36 -3.03 -25.24 9.97
N ARG A 37 -1.85 -24.68 10.23
CA ARG A 37 -0.58 -25.39 10.51
C ARG A 37 -0.37 -25.83 11.96
N ASP A 38 -1.29 -25.49 12.86
CA ASP A 38 -1.22 -25.83 14.29
C ASP A 38 -2.61 -26.14 14.87
N MET A 39 -2.67 -26.56 16.14
CA MET A 39 -3.93 -26.98 16.76
C MET A 39 -4.92 -25.82 16.94
N ASP A 40 -4.44 -24.60 17.17
CA ASP A 40 -5.30 -23.47 17.52
C ASP A 40 -5.92 -22.86 16.25
N SER A 41 -5.14 -22.70 15.17
CA SER A 41 -5.67 -22.43 13.84
C SER A 41 -6.66 -23.52 13.39
N ALA A 42 -6.31 -24.79 13.56
CA ALA A 42 -7.18 -25.88 13.16
C ALA A 42 -8.51 -25.92 13.92
N ARG A 43 -8.51 -25.63 15.22
CA ARG A 43 -9.74 -25.54 16.02
C ARG A 43 -10.69 -24.47 15.51
N LEU A 44 -10.20 -23.28 15.16
CA LEU A 44 -11.04 -22.21 14.64
C LEU A 44 -11.77 -22.61 13.36
N LEU A 45 -11.11 -23.31 12.43
CA LEU A 45 -11.80 -23.85 11.24
C LEU A 45 -12.80 -24.95 11.64
N LEU A 46 -12.40 -25.89 12.50
CA LEU A 46 -13.24 -27.01 12.92
C LEU A 46 -14.51 -26.56 13.66
N ASP A 47 -14.41 -25.60 14.57
CA ASP A 47 -15.54 -25.04 15.32
C ASP A 47 -16.50 -24.27 14.39
N ASN A 48 -15.96 -23.48 13.45
CA ASN A 48 -16.76 -22.74 12.46
C ASN A 48 -17.54 -23.65 11.50
N ILE A 49 -17.00 -24.82 11.12
CA ILE A 49 -17.72 -25.83 10.32
C ILE A 49 -18.59 -26.79 11.17
N GLY A 50 -18.67 -26.57 12.49
CA GLY A 50 -19.48 -27.38 13.40
C GLY A 50 -18.94 -28.80 13.64
N PHE A 51 -17.63 -29.01 13.52
CA PHE A 51 -17.00 -30.31 13.74
C PHE A 51 -17.15 -30.74 15.21
N PRO A 52 -17.47 -32.02 15.52
CA PRO A 52 -17.66 -32.43 16.90
C PRO A 52 -16.37 -32.38 17.73
N ALA A 53 -16.31 -31.50 18.74
CA ALA A 53 -15.15 -31.33 19.62
C ALA A 53 -14.63 -32.63 20.26
N GLY A 54 -15.52 -33.60 20.51
CA GLY A 54 -15.16 -34.93 21.05
C GLY A 54 -14.57 -35.92 20.04
N GLN A 55 -14.43 -35.53 18.76
CA GLN A 55 -13.87 -36.34 17.68
C GLN A 55 -12.59 -35.73 17.09
N VAL A 56 -12.24 -34.50 17.47
CA VAL A 56 -11.02 -33.80 17.03
C VAL A 56 -9.79 -34.68 17.30
N PRO A 57 -9.00 -35.05 16.27
CA PRO A 57 -7.87 -35.95 16.44
C PRO A 57 -6.68 -35.28 17.14
N GLY A 58 -5.69 -36.07 17.55
CA GLY A 58 -4.45 -35.53 18.12
C GLY A 58 -3.59 -34.85 17.04
N PHE A 59 -3.21 -33.59 17.27
CA PHE A 59 -2.34 -32.86 16.35
C PHE A 59 -0.91 -33.39 16.42
N THR A 60 -0.47 -34.08 15.36
CA THR A 60 0.88 -34.69 15.26
C THR A 60 1.72 -34.04 14.17
N SER A 61 1.11 -33.82 13.00
CA SER A 61 1.57 -32.90 11.96
C SER A 61 0.33 -32.39 11.20
N PRO A 62 0.40 -31.24 10.51
CA PRO A 62 -0.77 -30.67 9.83
C PRO A 62 -1.37 -31.64 8.81
N VAL A 63 -0.54 -32.24 7.95
CA VAL A 63 -0.99 -33.17 6.91
C VAL A 63 -1.64 -34.43 7.51
N ASN A 64 -1.08 -34.99 8.60
CA ASN A 64 -1.65 -36.17 9.24
C ASN A 64 -2.98 -35.84 9.95
N PHE A 65 -3.02 -34.72 10.66
CA PHE A 65 -4.20 -34.24 11.37
C PHE A 65 -5.36 -34.00 10.39
N TRP A 66 -5.13 -33.23 9.33
CA TRP A 66 -6.17 -32.93 8.35
C TRP A 66 -6.59 -34.15 7.53
N ASN A 67 -5.69 -35.09 7.24
CA ASN A 67 -6.09 -36.32 6.56
C ASN A 67 -6.98 -37.23 7.44
N GLU A 68 -6.78 -37.22 8.76
CA GLU A 68 -7.66 -37.89 9.73
C GLU A 68 -9.02 -37.18 9.84
N VAL A 69 -9.05 -35.84 9.90
CA VAL A 69 -10.30 -35.05 9.82
C VAL A 69 -11.07 -35.38 8.54
N PHE A 70 -10.40 -35.41 7.39
CA PHE A 70 -11.03 -35.73 6.11
C PHE A 70 -11.59 -37.17 6.10
N PHE A 71 -10.87 -38.14 6.68
CA PHE A 71 -11.35 -39.52 6.84
C PHE A 71 -12.60 -39.59 7.73
N GLN A 72 -12.71 -38.73 8.74
CA GLN A 72 -13.91 -38.65 9.58
C GLN A 72 -15.10 -38.00 8.85
N ILE A 73 -14.87 -36.98 8.00
CA ILE A 73 -15.89 -36.42 7.10
C ILE A 73 -16.37 -37.50 6.12
N ASP A 74 -15.43 -38.22 5.47
CA ASP A 74 -15.71 -39.37 4.59
C ASP A 74 -16.52 -40.47 5.33
N ALA A 75 -16.35 -40.61 6.65
CA ALA A 75 -17.07 -41.56 7.52
C ALA A 75 -18.45 -41.06 8.02
N GLY A 76 -18.89 -39.86 7.64
CA GLY A 76 -20.23 -39.34 7.94
C GLY A 76 -20.35 -38.51 9.21
N VAL A 77 -19.26 -37.85 9.64
CA VAL A 77 -19.34 -36.73 10.61
C VAL A 77 -20.26 -35.62 10.04
N PRO A 78 -21.11 -34.95 10.85
CA PRO A 78 -22.13 -34.00 10.38
C PRO A 78 -21.55 -32.62 9.98
N THR A 79 -20.51 -32.61 9.14
CA THR A 79 -20.01 -31.46 8.40
C THR A 79 -19.69 -31.89 6.97
N THR A 80 -19.24 -30.98 6.11
CA THR A 80 -19.07 -31.24 4.66
C THR A 80 -17.76 -30.66 4.13
N PHE A 81 -17.21 -31.25 3.07
CA PHE A 81 -16.07 -30.65 2.37
C PHE A 81 -16.44 -29.28 1.79
N ARG A 82 -17.70 -29.11 1.41
CA ARG A 82 -18.27 -27.83 1.02
C ARG A 82 -18.15 -26.76 2.11
N LEU A 83 -18.63 -27.03 3.32
CA LEU A 83 -18.56 -26.07 4.45
C LEU A 83 -17.11 -25.73 4.79
N MET A 84 -16.20 -26.70 4.73
CA MET A 84 -14.77 -26.48 4.92
C MET A 84 -14.17 -25.54 3.86
N LEU A 85 -14.49 -25.77 2.58
CA LEU A 85 -14.03 -24.94 1.47
C LEU A 85 -14.63 -23.53 1.55
N GLU A 86 -15.94 -23.40 1.74
CA GLU A 86 -16.65 -22.11 1.89
C GLU A 86 -16.07 -21.29 3.07
N THR A 87 -15.89 -21.91 4.24
CA THR A 87 -15.34 -21.24 5.44
C THR A 87 -13.87 -20.84 5.22
N ALA A 88 -13.05 -21.72 4.67
CA ALA A 88 -11.64 -21.40 4.41
C ALA A 88 -11.49 -20.29 3.35
N ARG A 89 -12.35 -20.26 2.33
CA ARG A 89 -12.34 -19.21 1.28
C ARG A 89 -12.94 -17.89 1.77
N GLN A 90 -13.82 -17.91 2.78
CA GLN A 90 -14.30 -16.68 3.42
C GLN A 90 -13.16 -15.96 4.15
N THR A 91 -12.28 -16.71 4.84
CA THR A 91 -11.10 -16.16 5.50
C THR A 91 -9.97 -15.85 4.51
N TYR A 92 -9.74 -16.72 3.51
CA TYR A 92 -8.58 -16.66 2.60
C TYR A 92 -9.01 -16.68 1.11
N GLY A 93 -9.63 -15.57 0.69
CA GLY A 93 -10.36 -15.45 -0.58
C GLY A 93 -9.57 -15.72 -1.86
N THR A 94 -8.27 -15.41 -1.87
CA THR A 94 -7.38 -15.52 -3.03
C THR A 94 -6.39 -16.68 -2.96
N HIS A 95 -6.49 -17.58 -1.98
CA HIS A 95 -5.60 -18.75 -1.93
C HIS A 95 -5.83 -19.64 -3.18
N PRO A 96 -4.82 -19.86 -4.04
CA PRO A 96 -5.03 -20.37 -5.40
C PRO A 96 -5.71 -21.74 -5.44
N ASP A 97 -5.25 -22.69 -4.59
CA ASP A 97 -5.88 -24.01 -4.48
C ASP A 97 -7.34 -23.96 -3.98
N LEU A 98 -7.72 -22.96 -3.17
CA LEU A 98 -9.09 -22.83 -2.67
C LEU A 98 -9.99 -22.17 -3.72
N LEU A 99 -9.47 -21.17 -4.43
CA LEU A 99 -10.17 -20.50 -5.52
C LEU A 99 -10.45 -21.49 -6.67
N GLU A 100 -9.44 -22.22 -7.14
CA GLU A 100 -9.58 -23.21 -8.22
C GLU A 100 -10.61 -24.31 -7.88
N LEU A 101 -10.65 -24.75 -6.61
CA LEU A 101 -11.65 -25.70 -6.14
C LEU A 101 -13.04 -25.08 -6.04
N ALA A 102 -13.16 -23.85 -5.53
CA ALA A 102 -14.44 -23.16 -5.42
C ALA A 102 -15.08 -22.91 -6.79
N GLU A 103 -14.29 -22.47 -7.78
CA GLU A 103 -14.73 -22.29 -9.16
C GLU A 103 -15.25 -23.59 -9.79
N ARG A 104 -14.48 -24.69 -9.68
CA ARG A 104 -14.87 -26.02 -10.20
C ARG A 104 -16.20 -26.52 -9.64
N HIS A 105 -16.49 -26.23 -8.38
CA HIS A 105 -17.71 -26.68 -7.70
C HIS A 105 -18.84 -25.63 -7.70
N GLY A 106 -18.68 -24.53 -8.45
CA GLY A 106 -19.72 -23.49 -8.57
C GLY A 106 -20.02 -22.75 -7.27
N LEU A 107 -18.99 -22.53 -6.45
CA LEU A 107 -19.04 -21.86 -5.14
C LEU A 107 -18.53 -20.41 -5.20
N VAL A 108 -18.15 -19.94 -6.38
CA VAL A 108 -17.83 -18.54 -6.66
C VAL A 108 -19.02 -17.96 -7.42
N ASP A 109 -19.66 -16.93 -6.86
CA ASP A 109 -20.65 -16.16 -7.60
C ASP A 109 -19.98 -15.54 -8.83
N ALA A 110 -20.63 -15.65 -9.99
CA ALA A 110 -20.11 -15.05 -11.22
C ALA A 110 -19.88 -13.55 -10.98
N THR A 111 -18.69 -13.06 -11.34
CA THR A 111 -18.41 -11.62 -11.34
C THR A 111 -19.50 -10.90 -12.13
N PRO A 112 -20.10 -9.82 -11.60
CA PRO A 112 -21.12 -9.05 -12.31
C PRO A 112 -20.47 -8.19 -13.41
N GLU A 113 -19.92 -8.85 -14.42
CA GLU A 113 -19.53 -8.25 -15.69
C GLU A 113 -20.72 -8.32 -16.66
N ASP A 114 -21.37 -7.17 -16.86
CA ASP A 114 -22.23 -6.84 -18.00
C ASP A 114 -23.49 -7.70 -18.31
N GLU A 115 -24.41 -7.93 -17.35
CA GLU A 115 -25.83 -8.21 -17.69
C GLU A 115 -26.88 -7.43 -16.84
N ASP A 116 -27.41 -6.38 -17.49
CA ASP A 116 -28.77 -5.81 -17.50
C ASP A 116 -29.64 -5.59 -16.23
N GLU A 117 -30.51 -4.58 -16.32
CA GLU A 117 -31.40 -4.14 -15.25
C GLU A 117 -32.50 -5.18 -14.90
N GLY A 118 -32.64 -5.55 -13.62
CA GLY A 118 -33.98 -5.86 -13.09
C GLY A 118 -34.19 -7.11 -12.23
N ALA A 119 -33.50 -7.24 -11.09
CA ALA A 119 -34.01 -8.02 -9.95
C ALA A 119 -33.54 -7.43 -8.61
N VAL A 120 -34.31 -6.50 -8.04
CA VAL A 120 -34.04 -5.98 -6.69
C VAL A 120 -34.40 -7.05 -5.66
N ALA A 121 -33.41 -7.87 -5.29
CA ALA A 121 -33.42 -8.50 -3.98
C ALA A 121 -33.40 -7.40 -2.91
N GLU A 122 -34.17 -7.56 -1.83
CA GLU A 122 -34.16 -6.65 -0.68
C GLU A 122 -32.85 -6.82 0.11
N ASN A 123 -31.75 -6.33 -0.47
CA ASN A 123 -30.43 -6.40 0.15
C ASN A 123 -30.45 -5.57 1.44
N ALA A 124 -30.01 -6.20 2.53
CA ALA A 124 -29.69 -5.48 3.76
C ALA A 124 -28.66 -4.39 3.43
N PRO A 125 -28.69 -3.22 4.08
CA PRO A 125 -27.71 -2.17 3.82
C PRO A 125 -26.32 -2.74 4.09
N GLU A 126 -25.45 -2.70 3.07
CA GLU A 126 -24.07 -3.14 3.22
C GLU A 126 -23.39 -2.27 4.29
N THR A 127 -22.76 -2.92 5.26
CA THR A 127 -22.06 -2.26 6.37
C THR A 127 -20.56 -2.48 6.28
N CYS A 128 -19.79 -1.64 6.97
CA CYS A 128 -18.36 -1.79 7.10
C CYS A 128 -18.00 -3.06 7.87
N HIS A 129 -16.83 -3.62 7.58
CA HIS A 129 -16.18 -4.61 8.42
C HIS A 129 -14.93 -3.99 9.08
N VAL A 130 -14.57 -4.46 10.27
CA VAL A 130 -13.35 -4.08 10.98
C VAL A 130 -12.56 -5.35 11.23
N ILE A 131 -11.40 -5.44 10.57
CA ILE A 131 -10.43 -6.51 10.80
C ILE A 131 -9.49 -6.03 11.91
N VAL A 132 -9.40 -6.79 13.00
CA VAL A 132 -8.63 -6.43 14.20
C VAL A 132 -7.58 -7.49 14.48
N ARG A 133 -6.38 -7.06 14.86
CA ARG A 133 -5.33 -7.94 15.38
C ARG A 133 -5.74 -8.45 16.77
N ALA A 134 -5.75 -9.77 16.96
CA ALA A 134 -5.97 -10.39 18.27
C ALA A 134 -5.28 -11.75 18.36
N GLU A 135 -4.30 -11.89 19.24
CA GLU A 135 -3.47 -13.11 19.38
C GLU A 135 -4.08 -14.15 20.31
N ASN A 136 -5.16 -13.81 21.00
CA ASN A 136 -5.84 -14.64 21.98
C ASN A 136 -7.31 -14.19 22.17
N GLU A 137 -8.07 -14.95 22.94
CA GLU A 137 -9.49 -14.69 23.20
C GLU A 137 -9.73 -13.41 24.02
N GLU A 138 -8.83 -13.08 24.96
CA GLU A 138 -8.96 -11.88 25.81
C GLU A 138 -8.88 -10.59 24.96
N GLU A 139 -8.01 -10.58 23.96
CA GLU A 139 -7.91 -9.51 22.95
C GLU A 139 -9.12 -9.45 22.02
N ARG A 140 -9.71 -10.59 21.62
CA ARG A 140 -10.96 -10.61 20.84
C ARG A 140 -12.12 -10.00 21.61
N GLU A 141 -12.31 -10.43 22.85
CA GLU A 141 -13.31 -9.84 23.73
C GLU A 141 -13.04 -8.35 23.99
N ALA A 142 -11.76 -7.94 24.10
CA ALA A 142 -11.40 -6.53 24.26
C ALA A 142 -11.77 -5.70 23.01
N ALA A 143 -11.44 -6.20 21.81
CA ALA A 143 -11.83 -5.59 20.54
C ALA A 143 -13.36 -5.48 20.39
N LEU A 144 -14.10 -6.54 20.72
CA LEU A 144 -15.56 -6.55 20.73
C LEU A 144 -16.11 -5.45 21.66
N ARG A 145 -15.65 -5.40 22.91
CA ARG A 145 -16.05 -4.38 23.90
C ARG A 145 -15.73 -2.96 23.45
N ILE A 146 -14.60 -2.74 22.76
CA ILE A 146 -14.22 -1.41 22.25
C ILE A 146 -15.12 -1.00 21.08
N LEU A 147 -15.46 -1.93 20.18
CA LEU A 147 -16.42 -1.67 19.09
C LEU A 147 -17.82 -1.35 19.62
N GLU A 148 -18.30 -2.08 20.64
CA GLU A 148 -19.55 -1.77 21.35
C GLU A 148 -19.51 -0.38 22.02
N GLN A 149 -18.39 0.00 22.65
CA GLN A 149 -18.20 1.32 23.26
C GLN A 149 -18.14 2.45 22.22
N ALA A 150 -17.64 2.17 21.02
CA ALA A 150 -17.73 3.04 19.84
C ALA A 150 -19.14 3.07 19.20
N GLY A 151 -20.15 2.54 19.89
CA GLY A 151 -21.56 2.56 19.47
C GLY A 151 -21.88 1.60 18.32
N GLN A 152 -20.99 0.67 18.01
CA GLN A 152 -21.23 -0.34 16.98
C GLN A 152 -22.01 -1.54 17.52
N GLN A 153 -22.63 -2.28 16.62
CA GLN A 153 -23.16 -3.62 16.88
C GLN A 153 -22.25 -4.64 16.16
N PRO A 154 -21.05 -4.94 16.72
CA PRO A 154 -20.13 -5.88 16.10
C PRO A 154 -20.71 -7.30 16.10
N ARG A 155 -20.57 -7.98 14.96
CA ARG A 155 -20.84 -9.41 14.80
C ARG A 155 -19.64 -10.04 14.14
N GLU A 156 -19.12 -11.11 14.73
CA GLU A 156 -18.02 -11.87 14.14
C GLU A 156 -18.41 -12.50 12.81
N VAL A 157 -17.49 -12.44 11.85
CA VAL A 157 -17.62 -12.92 10.48
C VAL A 157 -16.69 -14.11 10.24
N TRP A 158 -15.43 -13.98 10.65
CA TRP A 158 -14.41 -15.03 10.65
C TRP A 158 -13.30 -14.72 11.66
N SER A 159 -12.50 -15.74 11.99
CA SER A 159 -11.40 -15.68 12.97
C SER A 159 -10.20 -16.55 12.54
N THR A 160 -8.98 -16.04 12.64
CA THR A 160 -7.71 -16.82 12.65
C THR A 160 -7.08 -16.77 14.05
N PRO A 161 -5.97 -17.45 14.39
CA PRO A 161 -5.30 -17.28 15.70
C PRO A 161 -4.80 -15.86 15.98
N HIS A 162 -4.76 -15.02 14.94
CA HIS A 162 -4.05 -13.75 14.90
C HIS A 162 -4.95 -12.56 14.56
N ALA A 163 -6.09 -12.82 13.95
CA ALA A 163 -7.01 -11.83 13.42
C ALA A 163 -8.48 -12.20 13.65
N VAL A 164 -9.35 -11.20 13.62
CA VAL A 164 -10.81 -11.36 13.62
C VAL A 164 -11.46 -10.30 12.74
N SER A 165 -12.46 -10.66 11.95
CA SER A 165 -13.32 -9.70 11.23
C SER A 165 -14.65 -9.55 11.96
N TYR A 166 -14.99 -8.30 12.29
CA TYR A 166 -16.29 -7.92 12.80
C TYR A 166 -17.05 -7.11 11.75
N GLN A 167 -18.20 -7.62 11.29
CA GLN A 167 -19.20 -6.80 10.63
C GLN A 167 -19.79 -5.84 11.66
N VAL A 168 -19.77 -4.54 11.38
CA VAL A 168 -20.30 -3.51 12.29
C VAL A 168 -21.56 -2.87 11.73
N SER A 169 -22.22 -2.00 12.50
CA SER A 169 -23.43 -1.27 12.10
C SER A 169 -23.17 -0.02 11.25
N ALA A 170 -21.94 0.48 11.22
CA ALA A 170 -21.58 1.65 10.43
C ALA A 170 -21.61 1.34 8.92
N THR A 171 -22.13 2.26 8.12
CA THR A 171 -22.15 2.19 6.64
C THR A 171 -21.16 3.16 5.98
N GLN A 172 -20.43 3.94 6.77
CA GLN A 172 -19.42 4.88 6.27
C GLN A 172 -18.08 4.64 6.96
N PRO A 173 -16.98 4.38 6.21
CA PRO A 173 -15.68 4.09 6.82
C PRO A 173 -15.04 5.34 7.46
N GLY A 174 -15.28 6.53 6.93
CA GLY A 174 -14.66 7.78 7.42
C GLY A 174 -14.97 8.13 8.88
N PRO A 175 -16.24 8.14 9.32
CA PRO A 175 -16.60 8.29 10.74
C PRO A 175 -16.03 7.18 11.61
N LEU A 176 -16.19 5.91 11.18
CA LEU A 176 -15.72 4.73 11.92
C LEU A 176 -14.21 4.78 12.18
N ARG A 177 -13.40 5.12 11.17
CA ARG A 177 -11.96 5.30 11.31
C ARG A 177 -11.60 6.34 12.38
N ARG A 178 -12.27 7.51 12.42
CA ARG A 178 -12.04 8.55 13.44
C ARG A 178 -12.42 8.16 14.86
N ASP A 179 -13.37 7.23 15.02
CA ASP A 179 -13.74 6.72 16.33
C ASP A 179 -12.74 5.64 16.80
N LEU A 180 -12.21 4.83 15.88
CA LEU A 180 -11.18 3.82 16.14
C LEU A 180 -9.76 4.41 16.30
N GLU A 181 -9.43 5.54 15.66
CA GLU A 181 -8.19 6.33 15.83
C GLU A 181 -7.96 6.77 17.30
N ARG A 182 -9.00 6.75 18.13
CA ARG A 182 -8.94 7.07 19.57
C ARG A 182 -8.67 5.85 20.46
N THR A 183 -8.47 4.68 19.87
CA THR A 183 -8.30 3.40 20.56
C THR A 183 -6.90 2.85 20.31
N ASP A 184 -6.39 2.05 21.23
CA ASP A 184 -5.08 1.37 21.08
C ASP A 184 -5.20 0.05 20.27
N LEU A 185 -6.31 -0.17 19.57
CA LEU A 185 -6.50 -1.32 18.68
C LEU A 185 -5.66 -1.16 17.39
N GLY A 186 -5.05 -2.24 16.94
CA GLY A 186 -4.54 -2.37 15.57
C GLY A 186 -5.64 -2.87 14.64
N TRP A 187 -6.10 -2.04 13.71
CA TRP A 187 -7.27 -2.33 12.88
C TRP A 187 -7.12 -1.93 11.40
N THR A 188 -7.92 -2.57 10.56
CA THR A 188 -8.20 -2.20 9.17
C THR A 188 -9.70 -2.11 8.97
N VAL A 189 -10.20 -0.95 8.52
CA VAL A 189 -11.63 -0.75 8.19
C VAL A 189 -11.86 -1.05 6.71
N VAL A 190 -12.64 -2.08 6.44
CA VAL A 190 -13.12 -2.48 5.13
C VAL A 190 -14.41 -1.70 4.80
N PRO A 191 -14.48 -0.95 3.68
CA PRO A 191 -15.71 -0.31 3.24
C PRO A 191 -16.82 -1.32 2.91
N PRO A 192 -18.10 -0.91 2.90
CA PRO A 192 -19.19 -1.74 2.38
C PRO A 192 -18.91 -2.20 0.94
N GLY A 193 -19.30 -3.43 0.61
CA GLY A 193 -19.10 -4.01 -0.73
C GLY A 193 -17.64 -4.32 -1.11
N ARG A 194 -16.67 -4.13 -0.20
CA ARG A 194 -15.27 -4.52 -0.41
C ARG A 194 -14.94 -5.82 0.31
N PRO A 195 -14.02 -6.64 -0.23
CA PRO A 195 -13.64 -7.91 0.38
C PRO A 195 -12.96 -7.72 1.74
N ASP A 196 -13.34 -8.54 2.71
CA ASP A 196 -12.78 -8.56 4.07
C ASP A 196 -11.92 -9.80 4.35
N TYR A 197 -11.30 -10.40 3.32
CA TYR A 197 -10.45 -11.58 3.49
C TYR A 197 -8.99 -11.22 3.85
N LEU A 198 -8.24 -12.24 4.28
CA LEU A 198 -6.81 -12.20 4.55
C LEU A 198 -6.00 -12.88 3.45
N LEU A 199 -4.79 -12.38 3.25
CA LEU A 199 -3.70 -13.08 2.60
C LEU A 199 -2.98 -13.88 3.71
N ASN A 200 -3.12 -15.20 3.66
CA ASN A 200 -2.47 -16.16 4.56
C ASN A 200 -0.94 -15.98 4.50
N LEU A 201 -0.39 -15.74 3.31
CA LEU A 201 1.04 -15.59 3.12
C LEU A 201 1.40 -14.51 2.11
N LEU A 202 2.35 -13.65 2.48
CA LEU A 202 3.07 -12.77 1.56
C LEU A 202 4.57 -12.85 1.81
N TYR A 203 5.35 -12.78 0.73
CA TYR A 203 6.80 -12.69 0.81
C TYR A 203 7.24 -11.28 0.47
N VAL A 204 7.84 -10.57 1.42
CA VAL A 204 8.36 -9.21 1.18
C VAL A 204 9.88 -9.24 1.26
N GLN A 205 10.54 -8.95 0.14
CA GLN A 205 11.97 -8.67 0.13
C GLN A 205 12.18 -7.20 0.48
N GLY A 206 12.91 -6.92 1.56
CA GLY A 206 13.24 -5.55 1.94
C GLY A 206 14.50 -5.01 1.25
N PRO A 207 14.86 -3.75 1.51
CA PRO A 207 15.83 -3.01 0.68
C PRO A 207 17.28 -3.54 0.72
N ASP A 208 17.67 -4.25 1.78
CA ASP A 208 18.98 -4.92 1.87
C ASP A 208 18.99 -6.34 1.26
N GLY A 209 17.89 -6.74 0.62
CA GLY A 209 17.73 -8.04 -0.03
C GLY A 209 17.30 -9.17 0.90
N ARG A 210 17.21 -8.95 2.22
CA ARG A 210 16.59 -9.92 3.15
C ARG A 210 15.12 -10.14 2.79
N GLN A 211 14.61 -11.31 3.15
CA GLN A 211 13.22 -11.67 2.93
C GLN A 211 12.49 -11.84 4.26
N TRP A 212 11.29 -11.29 4.29
CA TRP A 212 10.31 -11.47 5.36
C TRP A 212 9.11 -12.23 4.82
N ARG A 213 8.46 -12.95 5.72
CA ARG A 213 7.19 -13.62 5.53
C ARG A 213 6.16 -12.90 6.37
N ILE A 214 5.12 -12.40 5.72
CA ILE A 214 3.97 -11.82 6.38
C ILE A 214 2.86 -12.86 6.42
N THR A 215 2.20 -12.99 7.57
CA THR A 215 1.09 -13.93 7.79
C THR A 215 -0.17 -13.16 8.21
N ASP A 216 -1.34 -13.58 7.70
CA ASP A 216 -2.65 -12.98 7.99
C ASP A 216 -2.72 -11.45 7.72
N ALA A 217 -2.25 -11.03 6.53
CA ALA A 217 -2.33 -9.64 6.06
C ALA A 217 -3.72 -9.32 5.48
N PRO A 218 -4.45 -8.29 5.96
CA PRO A 218 -5.76 -7.94 5.42
C PRO A 218 -5.65 -7.46 3.97
N ALA A 219 -6.48 -7.99 3.06
CA ALA A 219 -6.47 -7.56 1.67
C ALA A 219 -6.87 -6.07 1.50
N ALA A 220 -7.63 -5.54 2.47
CA ALA A 220 -7.99 -4.13 2.59
C ALA A 220 -6.92 -3.25 3.29
N GLN A 221 -5.77 -3.80 3.68
CA GLN A 221 -4.62 -3.01 4.13
C GLN A 221 -3.99 -2.32 2.93
N THR A 222 -3.52 -1.09 3.12
CA THR A 222 -2.80 -0.32 2.10
C THR A 222 -1.38 -0.86 1.90
N VAL A 223 -0.89 -0.81 0.66
CA VAL A 223 0.45 -1.32 0.34
C VAL A 223 1.53 -0.54 1.10
N GLY A 224 1.36 0.78 1.27
CA GLY A 224 2.27 1.62 2.07
C GLY A 224 2.45 1.14 3.51
N ASN A 225 1.39 0.68 4.16
CA ASN A 225 1.43 0.23 5.56
C ASN A 225 2.19 -1.11 5.69
N VAL A 226 2.11 -1.97 4.67
CA VAL A 226 2.92 -3.20 4.61
C VAL A 226 4.41 -2.87 4.55
N ALA A 227 4.81 -1.90 3.71
CA ALA A 227 6.21 -1.50 3.61
C ALA A 227 6.73 -0.82 4.89
N ALA A 228 5.96 0.08 5.49
CA ALA A 228 6.32 0.73 6.74
C ALA A 228 6.66 -0.30 7.85
N GLN A 229 5.81 -1.32 8.02
CA GLN A 229 6.01 -2.35 9.04
C GLN A 229 7.21 -3.29 8.74
N VAL A 230 7.53 -3.51 7.46
CA VAL A 230 8.76 -4.24 7.07
C VAL A 230 10.02 -3.40 7.35
N VAL A 231 9.95 -2.09 7.13
CA VAL A 231 11.03 -1.15 7.48
C VAL A 231 11.28 -1.07 8.99
N GLU A 232 10.21 -1.10 9.80
CA GLU A 232 10.33 -1.13 11.27
C GLU A 232 11.13 -2.34 11.79
N GLN A 233 11.19 -3.46 11.05
CA GLN A 233 11.97 -4.65 11.45
C GLN A 233 13.48 -4.43 11.52
N TYR A 234 13.99 -3.36 10.88
CA TYR A 234 15.40 -3.01 10.93
C TYR A 234 15.79 -2.23 12.19
N GLY A 235 14.81 -1.72 12.95
CA GLY A 235 14.99 -1.04 14.23
C GLY A 235 15.65 0.34 14.15
N ALA A 236 15.95 0.92 15.32
CA ALA A 236 16.38 2.31 15.49
C ALA A 236 17.76 2.71 14.88
N GLY A 237 18.37 1.83 14.08
CA GLY A 237 19.57 2.13 13.28
C GLY A 237 19.27 2.52 11.83
N MET A 238 17.99 2.50 11.43
CA MET A 238 17.51 2.80 10.09
C MET A 238 16.41 3.87 10.17
N ASP A 239 16.44 4.83 9.25
CA ASP A 239 15.51 5.95 9.27
C ASP A 239 14.14 5.52 8.70
N THR A 240 13.15 5.40 9.58
CA THR A 240 11.80 4.97 9.23
C THR A 240 10.96 6.09 8.61
N SER A 241 11.50 7.31 8.46
CA SER A 241 10.84 8.43 7.77
C SER A 241 11.07 8.46 6.26
N VAL A 242 11.95 7.60 5.73
CA VAL A 242 12.26 7.51 4.30
C VAL A 242 11.07 6.95 3.51
N PRO A 243 10.61 7.60 2.43
CA PRO A 243 9.59 7.06 1.55
C PRO A 243 9.99 5.69 0.99
N THR A 244 9.08 4.73 1.11
CA THR A 244 9.29 3.38 0.55
C THR A 244 8.54 3.22 -0.76
N VAL A 245 9.20 2.54 -1.70
CA VAL A 245 8.61 2.18 -2.99
C VAL A 245 8.48 0.67 -3.07
N ILE A 246 7.38 0.20 -3.67
CA ILE A 246 6.93 -1.18 -3.49
C ILE A 246 6.59 -1.77 -4.85
N ASP A 247 7.28 -2.83 -5.23
CA ASP A 247 7.08 -3.55 -6.49
C ASP A 247 6.44 -4.91 -6.25
N HIS A 248 5.42 -5.22 -7.03
CA HIS A 248 4.82 -6.55 -7.14
C HIS A 248 5.61 -7.37 -8.16
N GLU A 249 6.10 -8.55 -7.78
CA GLU A 249 6.77 -9.48 -8.68
C GLU A 249 5.77 -10.50 -9.23
N GLY A 250 5.20 -10.19 -10.40
CA GLY A 250 4.20 -11.03 -11.05
C GLY A 250 4.79 -12.29 -11.71
N PRO A 251 3.93 -13.20 -12.22
CA PRO A 251 4.36 -14.44 -12.87
C PRO A 251 5.40 -14.21 -13.97
N GLY A 252 6.59 -14.82 -13.81
CA GLY A 252 7.73 -14.65 -14.71
C GLY A 252 8.76 -13.60 -14.27
N GLY A 253 8.66 -13.05 -13.05
CA GLY A 253 9.67 -12.15 -12.47
C GLY A 253 9.57 -10.70 -12.95
N LYS A 254 8.48 -10.34 -13.65
CA LYS A 254 8.23 -8.97 -14.09
C LYS A 254 7.75 -8.15 -12.88
N ARG A 255 8.51 -7.12 -12.54
CA ARG A 255 8.14 -6.16 -11.48
C ARG A 255 7.17 -5.10 -12.00
N ARG A 256 6.23 -4.70 -11.14
CA ARG A 256 5.25 -3.64 -11.37
C ARG A 256 5.14 -2.79 -10.10
N ARG A 257 5.37 -1.48 -10.22
CA ARG A 257 5.17 -0.54 -9.11
C ARG A 257 3.70 -0.55 -8.67
N MET A 258 3.46 -0.67 -7.37
CA MET A 258 2.14 -0.52 -6.75
C MET A 258 1.96 0.91 -6.23
N ASN A 259 0.72 1.39 -6.17
CA ASN A 259 0.39 2.64 -5.49
C ASN A 259 0.34 2.40 -3.97
N PRO A 260 1.13 3.12 -3.13
CA PRO A 260 1.11 2.93 -1.67
C PRO A 260 -0.25 3.23 -1.02
N ASP A 261 -1.07 4.09 -1.63
CA ASP A 261 -2.41 4.45 -1.13
C ASP A 261 -3.51 3.42 -1.46
N ASN A 262 -3.28 2.56 -2.46
CA ASN A 262 -4.22 1.49 -2.82
C ASN A 262 -4.14 0.34 -1.81
N THR A 263 -5.21 -0.46 -1.72
CA THR A 263 -5.18 -1.71 -0.96
C THR A 263 -4.46 -2.84 -1.70
N LEU A 264 -4.05 -3.89 -0.98
CA LEU A 264 -3.47 -5.10 -1.59
C LEU A 264 -4.43 -5.77 -2.59
N ASP A 265 -5.73 -5.77 -2.30
CA ASP A 265 -6.82 -6.18 -3.21
C ASP A 265 -6.86 -5.34 -4.50
N GLU A 266 -6.84 -4.01 -4.38
CA GLU A 266 -6.86 -3.08 -5.52
C GLU A 266 -5.61 -3.17 -6.39
N GLU A 267 -4.47 -3.50 -5.80
CA GLU A 267 -3.23 -3.79 -6.49
C GLU A 267 -3.15 -5.23 -7.02
N GLY A 268 -4.18 -6.06 -6.83
CA GLY A 268 -4.27 -7.42 -7.36
C GLY A 268 -3.25 -8.38 -6.74
N VAL A 269 -2.84 -8.15 -5.50
CA VAL A 269 -1.90 -9.02 -4.77
C VAL A 269 -2.62 -10.29 -4.29
N GLN A 270 -2.05 -11.45 -4.59
CA GLN A 270 -2.63 -12.77 -4.29
C GLN A 270 -1.86 -13.50 -3.18
N ASP A 271 -2.42 -14.60 -2.69
CA ASP A 271 -1.79 -15.40 -1.65
C ASP A 271 -0.50 -16.07 -2.16
N GLY A 272 0.58 -15.94 -1.40
CA GLY A 272 1.91 -16.45 -1.75
C GLY A 272 2.73 -15.53 -2.67
N ASP A 273 2.20 -14.37 -3.06
CA ASP A 273 2.91 -13.42 -3.93
C ASP A 273 4.18 -12.83 -3.30
N ARG A 274 5.01 -12.28 -4.18
CA ARG A 274 6.27 -11.61 -3.84
C ARG A 274 6.16 -10.11 -4.06
N MET A 275 6.59 -9.38 -3.05
CA MET A 275 6.72 -7.92 -3.05
C MET A 275 8.18 -7.55 -2.79
N HIS A 276 8.65 -6.46 -3.37
CA HIS A 276 9.96 -5.90 -3.12
C HIS A 276 9.79 -4.48 -2.59
N VAL A 277 10.15 -4.26 -1.32
CA VAL A 277 10.23 -2.94 -0.69
C VAL A 277 11.64 -2.42 -0.93
N GLY A 278 11.74 -1.23 -1.53
CA GLY A 278 12.95 -0.45 -1.66
C GLY A 278 12.89 0.81 -0.80
N PHE A 279 14.02 1.23 -0.25
CA PHE A 279 14.23 2.62 0.18
C PHE A 279 14.63 3.47 -1.02
N GLU A 280 14.35 4.77 -0.95
CA GLU A 280 15.29 5.77 -1.47
C GLU A 280 16.58 5.69 -0.60
N ALA A 281 17.58 4.95 -1.09
CA ALA A 281 18.67 4.36 -0.29
C ALA A 281 20.02 5.13 -0.26
N THR A 282 21.02 4.57 0.45
CA THR A 282 22.44 5.02 0.52
C THR A 282 23.36 3.81 0.84
N ALA A 283 24.70 3.79 0.71
CA ALA A 283 25.71 4.45 -0.15
C ALA A 283 27.10 3.79 0.11
N GLY A 284 28.13 3.96 -0.74
CA GLY A 284 29.51 3.53 -0.39
C GLY A 284 30.61 3.55 -1.48
N ALA A 285 31.53 4.53 -1.39
CA ALA A 285 32.93 4.59 -1.89
C ALA A 285 33.25 4.30 -3.38
N VAL A 286 33.48 5.37 -4.17
CA VAL A 286 33.70 5.34 -5.63
C VAL A 286 35.02 4.76 -6.12
N ASN A 287 34.89 3.69 -6.90
CA ASN A 287 35.84 3.26 -7.92
C ASN A 287 35.65 4.08 -9.23
N PRO A 288 36.72 4.52 -9.92
CA PRO A 288 36.60 5.17 -11.22
C PRO A 288 35.80 4.39 -12.29
N LEU A 289 35.76 3.06 -12.19
CA LEU A 289 34.92 2.20 -13.05
C LEU A 289 33.43 2.31 -12.70
N GLU A 290 33.08 2.32 -11.40
CA GLU A 290 31.69 2.48 -10.94
C GLU A 290 31.10 3.85 -11.35
N ARG A 291 31.92 4.92 -11.33
CA ARG A 291 31.50 6.21 -11.89
C ARG A 291 31.19 6.10 -13.39
N GLN A 292 32.02 5.42 -14.17
CA GLN A 292 31.80 5.27 -15.60
C GLN A 292 30.53 4.44 -15.90
N ASP A 293 30.33 3.34 -15.18
CA ASP A 293 29.14 2.48 -15.32
C ASP A 293 27.87 3.21 -14.88
N ALA A 294 27.91 4.02 -13.82
CA ALA A 294 26.80 4.86 -13.39
C ALA A 294 26.44 5.93 -14.44
N LEU A 295 27.43 6.60 -15.05
CA LEU A 295 27.19 7.56 -16.14
C LEU A 295 26.54 6.89 -17.37
N TYR A 296 26.94 5.66 -17.72
CA TYR A 296 26.27 4.89 -18.77
C TYR A 296 24.84 4.50 -18.39
N ARG A 297 24.60 4.07 -17.14
CA ARG A 297 23.28 3.73 -16.61
C ARG A 297 22.32 4.91 -16.70
N VAL A 298 22.73 6.08 -16.22
CA VAL A 298 21.93 7.32 -16.29
C VAL A 298 21.61 7.70 -17.72
N ARG A 299 22.60 7.68 -18.61
CA ARG A 299 22.39 7.96 -20.04
C ARG A 299 21.31 7.05 -20.62
N ASN A 300 21.39 5.74 -20.37
CA ASN A 300 20.42 4.80 -20.90
C ASN A 300 19.02 5.05 -20.32
N GLN A 301 18.89 5.22 -18.99
CA GLN A 301 17.60 5.52 -18.35
C GLN A 301 16.92 6.78 -18.89
N ILE A 302 17.67 7.86 -19.09
CA ILE A 302 17.14 9.12 -19.64
C ILE A 302 16.74 8.96 -21.11
N VAL A 303 17.51 8.19 -21.91
CA VAL A 303 17.17 7.89 -23.31
C VAL A 303 15.93 7.00 -23.40
N ASP A 304 15.88 5.92 -22.62
CA ASP A 304 14.74 5.01 -22.56
C ASP A 304 13.46 5.74 -22.12
N PHE A 305 13.58 6.72 -21.20
CA PHE A 305 12.48 7.61 -20.82
C PHE A 305 12.06 8.52 -21.97
N ALA A 306 13.00 9.17 -22.67
CA ALA A 306 12.69 10.04 -23.81
C ALA A 306 12.03 9.27 -24.98
N GLU A 307 12.48 8.04 -25.28
CA GLU A 307 11.86 7.18 -26.29
C GLU A 307 10.41 6.81 -25.93
N GLN A 308 10.07 6.72 -24.64
CA GLN A 308 8.73 6.45 -24.14
C GLN A 308 7.85 7.71 -24.01
N ASN A 309 8.43 8.91 -24.07
CA ASN A 309 7.72 10.19 -23.87
C ASN A 309 8.05 11.15 -25.04
N PRO A 310 7.32 11.09 -26.18
CA PRO A 310 7.70 11.81 -27.41
C PRO A 310 7.82 13.33 -27.31
N ASP A 311 7.15 13.95 -26.33
CA ASP A 311 7.20 15.39 -26.04
C ASP A 311 8.36 15.78 -25.09
N PHE A 312 9.30 14.85 -24.82
CA PHE A 312 10.44 15.01 -23.93
C PHE A 312 11.77 14.94 -24.73
N GLU A 313 12.34 16.10 -25.05
CA GLU A 313 13.63 16.21 -25.75
C GLU A 313 14.78 16.22 -24.74
N VAL A 314 15.84 15.46 -25.02
CA VAL A 314 17.06 15.41 -24.21
C VAL A 314 18.26 15.85 -25.04
N ARG A 315 18.97 16.86 -24.55
CA ARG A 315 20.28 17.28 -25.08
C ARG A 315 21.36 16.98 -24.05
N VAL A 316 22.55 16.68 -24.55
CA VAL A 316 23.67 16.21 -23.72
C VAL A 316 24.97 16.91 -24.10
N ASN A 317 25.82 17.19 -23.10
CA ASN A 317 27.14 17.79 -23.34
C ASN A 317 28.14 16.85 -24.03
N SER A 318 27.91 15.54 -23.98
CA SER A 318 28.73 14.49 -24.59
C SER A 318 27.87 13.31 -25.02
N THR A 319 28.20 12.68 -26.15
CA THR A 319 27.46 11.51 -26.67
C THR A 319 27.92 10.17 -26.07
N THR A 320 29.03 10.15 -25.33
CA THR A 320 29.64 8.91 -24.79
C THR A 320 29.43 8.78 -23.28
N LEU A 321 29.86 9.79 -22.52
CA LEU A 321 29.71 9.88 -21.06
C LEU A 321 29.19 11.28 -20.71
N PRO A 322 27.87 11.51 -20.76
CA PRO A 322 27.30 12.80 -20.46
C PRO A 322 27.27 13.05 -18.96
N THR A 323 27.71 14.25 -18.57
CA THR A 323 27.61 14.74 -17.18
C THR A 323 26.59 15.86 -17.06
N GLU A 324 26.02 16.33 -18.16
CA GLU A 324 25.01 17.39 -18.19
C GLU A 324 23.93 17.00 -19.19
N TYR A 325 22.67 17.10 -18.74
CA TYR A 325 21.47 16.78 -19.51
C TYR A 325 20.55 18.00 -19.47
N GLU A 326 20.33 18.62 -20.61
CA GLU A 326 19.33 19.68 -20.82
C GLU A 326 18.04 18.99 -21.27
N LEU A 327 17.04 19.00 -20.41
CA LEU A 327 15.75 18.32 -20.58
C LEU A 327 14.70 19.36 -20.99
N HIS A 328 14.03 19.17 -22.12
CA HIS A 328 12.91 20.01 -22.55
C HIS A 328 11.63 19.21 -22.63
N PHE A 329 10.54 19.75 -22.10
CA PHE A 329 9.23 19.10 -22.18
C PHE A 329 8.07 20.09 -22.18
N GLU A 330 6.93 19.65 -22.76
CA GLU A 330 5.67 20.37 -22.66
C GLU A 330 4.74 19.76 -21.59
N HIS A 331 4.45 20.51 -20.53
CA HIS A 331 3.45 20.16 -19.51
C HIS A 331 2.85 21.42 -18.87
N PRO A 332 1.55 21.49 -18.56
CA PRO A 332 0.97 22.61 -17.81
C PRO A 332 1.68 22.87 -16.48
N GLY A 333 1.96 24.14 -16.21
CA GLY A 333 2.55 24.64 -14.96
C GLY A 333 2.36 26.16 -14.80
N PHE A 334 3.06 26.77 -13.83
CA PHE A 334 2.96 28.19 -13.54
C PHE A 334 4.31 28.93 -13.69
N GLY A 335 4.29 30.02 -14.45
CA GLY A 335 5.38 30.98 -14.60
C GLY A 335 5.17 32.23 -13.74
N PRO A 336 6.20 33.07 -13.59
CA PRO A 336 6.16 34.24 -12.72
C PRO A 336 5.06 35.24 -13.12
N PRO A 337 4.57 36.05 -12.17
CA PRO A 337 3.62 37.12 -12.45
C PRO A 337 4.05 38.04 -13.60
N ALA A 338 3.13 38.35 -14.51
CA ALA A 338 3.38 39.24 -15.65
C ALA A 338 3.69 40.72 -15.26
N GLY A 339 3.56 41.07 -13.98
CA GLY A 339 3.86 42.39 -13.43
C GLY A 339 3.77 42.40 -11.90
N GLY A 340 4.29 43.47 -11.29
CA GLY A 340 4.30 43.61 -9.83
C GLY A 340 2.88 43.64 -9.24
N GLY A 341 2.52 42.60 -8.50
CA GLY A 341 1.20 42.42 -7.87
C GLY A 341 0.20 41.58 -8.68
N GLY A 342 0.58 41.02 -9.83
CA GLY A 342 -0.22 40.01 -10.51
C GLY A 342 -0.10 38.61 -9.87
N GLY A 343 -1.08 37.74 -10.12
CA GLY A 343 -0.91 36.30 -9.90
C GLY A 343 0.02 35.66 -10.95
N PRO A 344 0.47 34.41 -10.75
CA PRO A 344 1.29 33.71 -11.73
C PRO A 344 0.56 33.52 -13.06
N VAL A 345 1.31 33.31 -14.14
CA VAL A 345 0.76 33.02 -15.47
C VAL A 345 0.84 31.52 -15.74
N GLN A 346 -0.09 30.96 -16.51
CA GLN A 346 0.05 29.57 -16.94
C GLN A 346 1.15 29.49 -18.01
N VAL A 347 2.05 28.52 -17.87
CA VAL A 347 3.08 28.16 -18.85
C VAL A 347 2.95 26.69 -19.20
N SER A 348 3.52 26.28 -20.33
CA SER A 348 3.53 24.88 -20.74
C SER A 348 4.91 24.35 -21.13
N ARG A 349 5.94 25.20 -21.24
CA ARG A 349 7.26 24.82 -21.74
C ARG A 349 8.30 24.92 -20.64
N HIS A 350 9.01 23.82 -20.42
CA HIS A 350 10.02 23.72 -19.38
C HIS A 350 11.36 23.35 -20.00
N ALA A 351 12.43 23.97 -19.50
CA ALA A 351 13.80 23.51 -19.70
C ALA A 351 14.45 23.33 -18.32
N VAL A 352 15.05 22.17 -18.10
CA VAL A 352 15.69 21.79 -16.83
C VAL A 352 17.06 21.21 -17.12
N LEU A 353 18.08 21.74 -16.46
CA LEU A 353 19.45 21.25 -16.52
C LEU A 353 19.71 20.30 -15.34
N VAL A 354 20.16 19.09 -15.63
CA VAL A 354 20.61 18.09 -14.65
C VAL A 354 22.13 17.92 -14.79
N GLN A 355 22.90 18.21 -13.74
CA GLN A 355 24.35 18.12 -13.71
C GLN A 355 24.84 17.03 -12.75
N LEU A 356 25.63 16.09 -13.27
CA LEU A 356 26.26 15.01 -12.52
C LEU A 356 27.64 15.48 -12.02
N GLY A 357 27.73 15.81 -10.73
CA GLY A 357 28.92 16.38 -10.10
C GLY A 357 30.18 15.50 -10.20
N PRO A 358 31.36 16.02 -9.82
CA PRO A 358 32.62 15.25 -9.85
C PRO A 358 32.60 14.01 -8.95
N ASP A 359 31.78 14.02 -7.89
CA ASP A 359 31.64 12.94 -6.92
C ASP A 359 30.41 12.04 -7.19
N PHE A 360 29.70 12.25 -8.30
CA PHE A 360 28.67 11.31 -8.77
C PHE A 360 29.29 9.89 -9.01
N PRO A 361 28.64 8.79 -8.65
CA PRO A 361 27.27 8.67 -8.14
C PRO A 361 27.14 8.69 -6.61
N GLU A 362 28.10 9.18 -5.82
CA GLU A 362 27.95 9.30 -4.35
C GLU A 362 27.11 10.52 -3.95
N THR A 363 27.13 11.57 -4.76
CA THR A 363 26.41 12.81 -4.52
C THR A 363 25.29 13.01 -5.54
N ALA A 364 24.20 13.63 -5.07
CA ALA A 364 23.01 13.87 -5.86
C ALA A 364 23.32 14.69 -7.12
N PRO A 365 22.59 14.48 -8.23
CA PRO A 365 22.64 15.40 -9.35
C PRO A 365 22.16 16.79 -8.90
N TYR A 366 22.85 17.83 -9.34
CA TYR A 366 22.35 19.20 -9.20
C TYR A 366 21.31 19.44 -10.29
N VAL A 367 20.18 20.03 -9.92
CA VAL A 367 19.06 20.28 -10.85
C VAL A 367 18.71 21.76 -10.85
N PHE A 368 18.65 22.36 -12.04
CA PHE A 368 18.36 23.77 -12.24
C PHE A 368 17.25 23.96 -13.26
N TRP A 369 16.19 24.68 -12.89
CA TRP A 369 15.14 25.10 -13.80
C TRP A 369 15.57 26.33 -14.59
N GLU A 370 15.68 26.22 -15.90
CA GLU A 370 16.20 27.30 -16.75
C GLU A 370 15.10 28.24 -17.27
N THR A 371 13.94 27.69 -17.62
CA THR A 371 12.74 28.47 -17.98
C THR A 371 12.08 29.12 -16.77
N PRO A 372 11.65 30.39 -16.83
CA PRO A 372 10.98 31.05 -15.71
C PRO A 372 9.79 30.26 -15.15
N ILE A 373 9.91 29.81 -13.90
CA ILE A 373 8.89 29.03 -13.19
C ILE A 373 8.58 29.69 -11.84
N PHE A 374 7.32 29.58 -11.43
CA PHE A 374 6.82 30.00 -10.13
C PHE A 374 6.39 28.72 -9.42
N HIS A 375 7.21 28.23 -8.48
CA HIS A 375 7.01 26.95 -7.80
C HIS A 375 7.67 26.94 -6.40
N PRO A 376 7.03 26.43 -5.33
CA PRO A 376 7.57 26.49 -3.96
C PRO A 376 8.98 25.89 -3.83
N ASN A 377 9.22 24.73 -4.44
CA ASN A 377 10.51 24.01 -4.35
C ASN A 377 11.52 24.36 -5.45
N VAL A 378 11.30 25.44 -6.22
CA VAL A 378 12.30 25.94 -7.18
C VAL A 378 12.77 27.32 -6.74
N PHE A 379 14.07 27.50 -6.61
CA PHE A 379 14.63 28.80 -6.25
C PHE A 379 14.36 29.81 -7.37
N PRO A 380 13.82 31.01 -7.08
CA PRO A 380 13.37 31.94 -8.11
C PRO A 380 14.40 32.17 -9.24
N ASN A 381 14.01 31.83 -10.46
CA ASN A 381 14.77 32.09 -11.68
C ASN A 381 14.22 33.30 -12.47
N TYR A 382 13.47 34.15 -11.78
CA TYR A 382 12.79 35.35 -12.27
C TYR A 382 13.09 36.56 -11.36
N GLU A 383 12.82 37.76 -11.85
CA GLU A 383 13.13 39.02 -11.16
C GLU A 383 12.34 39.21 -9.84
N CYS A 384 12.98 38.89 -8.72
CA CYS A 384 12.48 39.15 -7.37
C CYS A 384 13.61 39.55 -6.41
N GLU A 385 13.27 39.95 -5.18
CA GLU A 385 14.27 40.32 -4.16
C GLU A 385 15.18 39.15 -3.78
N LEU A 386 14.63 37.94 -3.65
CA LEU A 386 15.36 36.73 -3.29
C LEU A 386 16.39 36.32 -4.36
N TYR A 387 16.02 36.40 -5.64
CA TYR A 387 16.94 36.18 -6.77
C TYR A 387 18.09 37.18 -6.79
N ARG A 388 17.82 38.46 -6.49
CA ARG A 388 18.88 39.50 -6.44
C ARG A 388 19.84 39.35 -5.26
N ALA A 389 19.39 38.71 -4.17
CA ALA A 389 20.23 38.41 -3.01
C ALA A 389 21.14 37.19 -3.25
N HIS A 390 20.67 36.18 -3.99
CA HIS A 390 21.38 34.92 -4.26
C HIS A 390 21.31 34.52 -5.75
N PRO A 391 21.93 35.30 -6.66
CA PRO A 391 21.91 35.01 -8.09
C PRO A 391 22.55 33.67 -8.47
N GLU A 392 23.43 33.13 -7.61
CA GLU A 392 24.06 31.81 -7.73
C GLU A 392 23.10 30.63 -7.56
N SER A 393 22.00 30.81 -6.82
CA SER A 393 20.99 29.77 -6.58
C SER A 393 19.91 29.72 -7.67
N ARG A 394 20.03 30.53 -8.74
CA ARG A 394 19.01 30.70 -9.78
C ARG A 394 18.47 29.36 -10.30
N GLY A 395 17.18 29.12 -10.10
CA GLY A 395 16.50 27.94 -10.61
C GLY A 395 16.84 26.63 -9.89
N ALA A 396 17.69 26.64 -8.86
CA ALA A 396 18.03 25.45 -8.11
C ALA A 396 16.77 24.76 -7.58
N VAL A 397 16.62 23.48 -7.89
CA VAL A 397 15.45 22.70 -7.48
C VAL A 397 15.74 22.03 -6.15
N CYS A 398 14.90 22.28 -5.14
CA CYS A 398 14.88 21.47 -3.94
C CYS A 398 14.25 20.14 -4.29
N LEU A 399 15.07 19.10 -4.43
CA LEU A 399 14.61 17.72 -4.59
C LEU A 399 14.06 17.13 -3.27
N GLY A 400 14.09 17.90 -2.17
CA GLY A 400 13.63 17.47 -0.85
C GLY A 400 14.35 16.21 -0.38
N ALA A 401 13.56 15.21 0.02
CA ALA A 401 14.04 13.89 0.43
C ALA A 401 15.01 13.26 -0.59
N ILE A 402 14.84 13.49 -1.90
CA ILE A 402 15.72 12.91 -2.94
C ILE A 402 17.13 13.51 -2.92
N ALA A 403 17.33 14.73 -2.42
CA ALA A 403 18.68 15.28 -2.19
C ALA A 403 19.28 14.84 -0.85
N GLU A 404 18.44 14.64 0.18
CA GLU A 404 18.86 14.27 1.53
C GLU A 404 19.08 12.75 1.70
N SER A 405 18.39 11.93 0.89
CA SER A 405 18.41 10.46 0.87
C SER A 405 18.86 9.90 -0.49
N TYR A 406 19.75 10.60 -1.18
CA TYR A 406 20.19 10.26 -2.54
C TYR A 406 20.97 8.92 -2.62
N VAL A 407 20.60 8.08 -3.60
CA VAL A 407 21.29 6.82 -3.91
C VAL A 407 22.15 6.86 -5.17
N PRO A 408 23.33 6.22 -5.16
CA PRO A 408 24.04 5.84 -6.38
C PRO A 408 23.24 5.00 -7.39
N SER A 409 22.17 4.32 -6.96
CA SER A 409 21.29 3.47 -7.79
C SER A 409 20.00 4.15 -8.26
N LEU A 410 19.76 5.43 -7.90
CA LEU A 410 18.56 6.18 -8.29
C LEU A 410 18.31 6.09 -9.80
N ASP A 411 17.07 5.83 -10.22
CA ASP A 411 16.69 5.78 -11.62
C ASP A 411 16.45 7.19 -12.16
N PHE A 412 17.16 7.57 -13.22
CA PHE A 412 17.01 8.90 -13.79
C PHE A 412 15.77 9.05 -14.68
N GLY A 413 15.08 7.95 -15.04
CA GLY A 413 13.72 7.99 -15.55
C GLY A 413 12.72 8.48 -14.49
N ASP A 414 12.88 8.04 -13.23
CA ASP A 414 12.07 8.54 -12.11
C ASP A 414 12.39 10.01 -11.81
N VAL A 415 13.66 10.42 -11.90
CA VAL A 415 14.04 11.86 -11.85
C VAL A 415 13.37 12.65 -12.99
N CYS A 416 13.32 12.14 -14.21
CA CYS A 416 12.63 12.82 -15.32
C CYS A 416 11.11 12.92 -15.07
N ARG A 417 10.48 11.89 -14.50
CA ARG A 417 9.06 11.90 -14.09
C ARG A 417 8.80 12.96 -13.01
N LEU A 418 9.62 12.96 -11.95
CA LEU A 418 9.56 13.92 -10.85
C LEU A 418 9.58 15.37 -11.35
N LEU A 419 10.43 15.69 -12.33
CA LEU A 419 10.51 17.04 -12.88
C LEU A 419 9.24 17.44 -13.64
N ILE A 420 8.57 16.50 -14.32
CA ILE A 420 7.24 16.76 -14.91
C ILE A 420 6.21 17.00 -13.79
N ASP A 421 6.25 16.24 -12.70
CA ASP A 421 5.31 16.38 -11.58
C ASP A 421 5.54 17.64 -10.75
N ILE A 422 6.76 18.15 -10.65
CA ILE A 422 7.07 19.48 -10.09
C ILE A 422 6.47 20.57 -11.01
N ALA A 423 6.63 20.47 -12.33
CA ALA A 423 6.01 21.42 -13.27
C ALA A 423 4.48 21.45 -13.11
N ALA A 424 3.88 20.28 -12.92
CA ALA A 424 2.45 20.05 -12.74
C ALA A 424 1.88 20.45 -11.37
N TYR A 425 2.71 20.87 -10.39
CA TYR A 425 2.31 21.01 -8.99
C TYR A 425 1.69 19.72 -8.40
N ARG A 426 2.21 18.55 -8.79
CA ARG A 426 1.86 17.25 -8.19
C ARG A 426 2.82 16.85 -7.07
N ASN A 427 4.07 17.31 -7.13
CA ASN A 427 5.06 17.08 -6.09
C ASN A 427 5.65 18.41 -5.61
N TYR A 428 5.19 18.87 -4.45
CA TYR A 428 5.75 20.04 -3.76
C TYR A 428 5.52 19.96 -2.24
N GLY A 429 6.45 20.54 -1.49
CA GLY A 429 6.39 20.73 -0.05
C GLY A 429 6.29 22.22 0.29
N ILE A 430 5.71 22.54 1.45
CA ILE A 430 5.66 23.90 2.00
C ILE A 430 6.04 23.89 3.48
N GLU A 431 5.54 22.89 4.22
CA GLU A 431 5.77 22.67 5.64
C GLU A 431 6.20 21.21 5.85
N VAL A 432 7.15 20.98 6.75
CA VAL A 432 7.55 19.66 7.23
C VAL A 432 7.49 19.66 8.76
N GLU A 433 6.86 18.64 9.32
CA GLU A 433 6.88 18.37 10.76
C GLU A 433 8.24 17.78 11.14
N SER A 434 9.16 18.61 11.65
CA SER A 434 10.50 18.17 12.04
C SER A 434 10.98 18.89 13.30
N GLY A 435 10.93 18.19 14.44
CA GLY A 435 11.47 18.70 15.69
C GLY A 435 10.86 18.04 16.93
N PRO A 436 11.29 18.45 18.14
CA PRO A 436 10.71 17.96 19.37
C PRO A 436 9.23 18.37 19.47
N ILE A 437 8.41 17.40 19.88
CA ILE A 437 6.99 17.61 20.18
C ILE A 437 6.84 18.64 21.29
N ASP A 438 5.98 19.64 21.09
CA ASP A 438 5.75 20.71 22.05
C ASP A 438 4.89 20.26 23.24
N ALA A 439 4.61 21.17 24.18
CA ALA A 439 3.81 20.87 25.37
C ALA A 439 2.32 20.60 25.09
N ARG A 440 1.87 20.64 23.82
CA ARG A 440 0.50 20.36 23.37
C ARG A 440 0.40 19.05 22.58
N GLY A 441 1.53 18.46 22.19
CA GLY A 441 1.57 17.27 21.34
C GLY A 441 1.79 17.56 19.86
N GLU A 442 2.14 18.79 19.48
CA GLU A 442 2.33 19.22 18.09
C GLU A 442 3.83 19.24 17.73
N PHE A 443 4.19 18.81 16.51
CA PHE A 443 5.57 18.90 16.03
C PHE A 443 5.96 20.34 15.70
N ALA A 444 7.24 20.70 15.87
CA ALA A 444 7.76 21.94 15.36
C ALA A 444 7.78 21.91 13.81
N THR A 445 6.99 22.80 13.20
CA THR A 445 6.88 22.90 11.74
C THR A 445 7.99 23.77 11.16
N HIS A 446 8.77 23.23 10.20
CA HIS A 446 9.77 23.99 9.45
C HIS A 446 9.30 24.24 8.01
N ALA A 447 9.66 25.41 7.47
CA ALA A 447 9.37 25.77 6.09
C ALA A 447 10.25 24.96 5.11
N ASN A 448 9.63 24.25 4.17
CA ASN A 448 10.29 23.44 3.15
C ASN A 448 10.00 23.97 1.74
N TYR A 449 10.44 25.21 1.47
CA TYR A 449 10.33 25.86 0.17
C TYR A 449 11.55 26.75 -0.09
N PHE A 450 11.89 26.96 -1.37
CA PHE A 450 12.81 27.99 -1.81
C PHE A 450 12.11 29.30 -2.21
N ASP A 451 10.90 29.23 -2.78
CA ASP A 451 10.12 30.42 -3.14
C ASP A 451 8.98 30.68 -2.12
N PRO A 452 9.17 31.61 -1.14
CA PRO A 452 8.14 31.95 -0.16
C PRO A 452 6.92 32.66 -0.79
N ILE A 453 7.03 33.22 -1.99
CA ILE A 453 5.93 33.89 -2.68
C ILE A 453 5.06 32.82 -3.36
N ALA A 454 5.69 31.86 -4.04
CA ALA A 454 4.99 30.73 -4.64
C ALA A 454 4.36 29.80 -3.59
N ALA A 455 5.03 29.57 -2.45
CA ALA A 455 4.48 28.81 -1.33
C ALA A 455 3.18 29.44 -0.78
N ARG A 456 3.19 30.73 -0.44
CA ARG A 456 1.99 31.45 0.03
C ARG A 456 0.87 31.49 -1.01
N TRP A 457 1.20 31.60 -2.30
CA TRP A 457 0.19 31.53 -3.35
C TRP A 457 -0.41 30.12 -3.44
N ALA A 458 0.40 29.06 -3.38
CA ALA A 458 -0.08 27.68 -3.43
C ALA A 458 -0.97 27.29 -2.24
N GLN A 459 -0.78 27.92 -1.06
CA GLN A 459 -1.68 27.77 0.10
C GLN A 459 -2.99 28.56 -0.03
N SER A 460 -3.06 29.58 -0.90
CA SER A 460 -4.26 30.41 -1.07
C SER A 460 -5.37 29.68 -1.84
N ASP A 461 -6.64 30.01 -1.57
CA ASP A 461 -7.78 29.39 -2.26
C ASP A 461 -7.67 29.51 -3.79
N GLU A 462 -7.23 30.67 -4.31
CA GLU A 462 -6.99 30.87 -5.75
C GLU A 462 -5.89 29.93 -6.27
N GLY A 463 -4.79 29.77 -5.52
CA GLY A 463 -3.70 28.87 -5.89
C GLY A 463 -4.14 27.42 -5.92
N ARG A 464 -4.81 26.95 -4.88
CA ARG A 464 -5.33 25.57 -4.76
C ARG A 464 -6.31 25.24 -5.88
N GLU A 465 -7.24 26.15 -6.19
CA GLU A 465 -8.19 25.98 -7.30
C GLU A 465 -7.48 25.94 -8.67
N ARG A 466 -6.46 26.79 -8.87
CA ARG A 466 -5.69 26.86 -10.13
C ARG A 466 -4.76 25.66 -10.32
N ILE A 467 -4.13 25.18 -9.26
CA ILE A 467 -3.33 23.95 -9.22
C ILE A 467 -4.21 22.74 -9.59
N ALA A 468 -5.39 22.62 -8.96
CA ALA A 468 -6.33 21.56 -9.31
C ALA A 468 -6.79 21.64 -10.79
N ARG A 469 -6.99 22.86 -11.32
CA ARG A 469 -7.34 23.08 -12.74
C ARG A 469 -6.26 22.67 -13.75
N ILE A 470 -4.99 22.55 -13.36
CA ILE A 470 -3.92 21.99 -14.21
C ILE A 470 -3.62 20.50 -13.92
N GLY A 471 -4.38 19.89 -13.00
CA GLY A 471 -4.21 18.49 -12.60
C GLY A 471 -3.09 18.26 -11.57
N GLY A 472 -2.77 19.28 -10.76
CA GLY A 472 -1.88 19.19 -9.59
C GLY A 472 -2.62 18.90 -8.28
N SER A 473 -1.85 18.69 -7.21
CA SER A 473 -2.33 18.21 -5.90
C SER A 473 -2.36 19.34 -4.85
N PRO A 474 -3.54 19.90 -4.50
CA PRO A 474 -3.64 21.06 -3.60
C PRO A 474 -3.54 20.74 -2.09
N GLU A 475 -3.21 19.49 -1.72
CA GLU A 475 -3.00 19.02 -0.35
C GLU A 475 -1.77 18.13 -0.25
N HIS A 476 -0.87 18.47 0.67
CA HIS A 476 0.24 17.62 1.11
C HIS A 476 -0.16 16.95 2.43
N ARG A 477 0.08 15.65 2.57
CA ARG A 477 -0.09 14.90 3.82
C ARG A 477 1.10 13.97 4.02
N ALA A 478 1.86 14.22 5.09
CA ALA A 478 2.95 13.37 5.52
C ALA A 478 2.81 13.12 7.03
N THR A 479 2.17 12.01 7.41
CA THR A 479 2.17 11.51 8.80
C THR A 479 1.69 10.05 8.84
N PRO A 480 2.43 9.11 9.44
CA PRO A 480 1.92 7.76 9.73
C PRO A 480 0.83 7.84 10.81
N ARG A 481 -0.24 7.03 10.69
CA ARG A 481 -1.40 7.12 11.60
C ARG A 481 -1.29 6.17 12.79
N ARG A 482 -1.81 6.59 13.94
CA ARG A 482 -2.14 5.68 15.05
C ARG A 482 -3.31 4.77 14.65
N GLY A 483 -3.26 3.51 15.08
CA GLY A 483 -4.36 2.54 14.97
C GLY A 483 -4.29 1.57 13.78
N GLU A 484 -3.21 1.55 13.02
CA GLU A 484 -3.07 0.67 11.86
C GLU A 484 -2.90 -0.80 12.26
N TYR A 485 -3.42 -1.72 11.44
CA TYR A 485 -3.30 -3.17 11.67
C TYR A 485 -1.84 -3.64 11.62
N PRO A 486 -1.27 -4.20 12.72
CA PRO A 486 0.10 -4.72 12.73
C PRO A 486 0.14 -6.15 12.17
N ASN A 487 1.00 -6.35 11.17
CA ASN A 487 1.25 -7.67 10.59
C ASN A 487 2.15 -8.55 11.47
N VAL A 488 1.98 -9.88 11.38
CA VAL A 488 3.04 -10.81 11.80
C VAL A 488 4.09 -10.82 10.71
N ILE A 489 5.29 -10.37 11.05
CA ILE A 489 6.43 -10.32 10.13
C ILE A 489 7.54 -11.21 10.70
N GLU A 490 7.83 -12.31 10.01
CA GLU A 490 8.86 -13.28 10.39
C GLU A 490 10.02 -13.20 9.38
N PRO A 491 11.30 -13.22 9.81
CA PRO A 491 12.41 -13.33 8.87
C PRO A 491 12.42 -14.71 8.19
N VAL A 492 12.62 -14.74 6.87
CA VAL A 492 12.88 -15.98 6.15
C VAL A 492 14.36 -16.33 6.35
N GLU A 493 14.65 -17.35 7.17
CA GLU A 493 15.99 -17.91 7.26
C GLU A 493 16.41 -18.46 5.89
N GLY A 494 17.60 -18.07 5.43
CA GLY A 494 18.15 -18.54 4.16
C GLY A 494 18.49 -20.03 4.18
N PRO A 495 18.57 -20.69 3.01
CA PRO A 495 18.96 -22.09 2.88
C PRO A 495 20.43 -22.36 3.26
#